data_AF-A0A524P573-F1
#
_entry.id   AF-A0A524P573-F1
#
_cell.length_a   1.000
_cell.length_b   1.000
_cell.length_c   1.000
_cell.angle_alpha   90.00
_cell.angle_beta   90.00
_cell.angle_gamma   90.00
#
_symmetry.space_group_name_H-M   'P 1'
#
loop_
_entity.id
_entity.type
_entity.pdbx_description
1 polymer ?
#
loop_
_entity_poly.entity_id
_entity_poly.type
_entity_poly.pdbx_seq_one_letter_code
_entity_poly.pdbx_strand_id
1 'polypeptide(L)' 'MNIIAGSKNPVKLAAVQAVFAKYFPNEVITVQNHPIASGVPDQPIGIDQIFSGALNRAEGVK' A
#
# COMPACT_ATOMS: atom_id res chain seq x y z
N MET A 1 -4.82 -10.70 11.14
CA MET A 1 -4.18 -10.44 9.83
C MET A 1 -3.15 -9.30 9.88
N ASN A 2 -1.94 -9.54 9.37
CA ASN A 2 -0.89 -8.52 9.21
C ASN A 2 -0.81 -8.06 7.76
N ILE A 3 -0.84 -6.75 7.55
CA ILE A 3 -0.85 -6.13 6.23
C ILE A 3 0.30 -5.14 6.15
N ILE A 4 1.05 -5.18 5.06
CA ILE A 4 2.09 -4.20 4.78
C ILE A 4 1.63 -3.31 3.64
N ALA A 5 1.72 -2.01 3.83
CA ALA A 5 1.46 -1.01 2.81
C ALA A 5 2.79 -0.36 2.38
N GLY A 6 3.07 -0.37 1.08
CA GLY A 6 4.24 0.25 0.44
C GLY A 6 4.24 1.80 0.44
N SER A 7 3.74 2.41 1.51
CA SER A 7 3.52 3.85 1.66
C SER A 7 3.75 4.30 3.10
N LYS A 8 4.41 5.45 3.28
CA LYS A 8 4.54 6.14 4.58
C LYS A 8 3.39 7.12 4.87
N ASN A 9 2.50 7.37 3.92
CA ASN A 9 1.41 8.34 4.10
C ASN A 9 0.36 7.80 5.09
N PRO A 10 0.14 8.43 6.25
CA PRO A 10 -0.78 7.94 7.29
C PRO A 10 -2.22 7.84 6.81
N VAL A 11 -2.66 8.70 5.89
CA VAL A 11 -4.00 8.66 5.29
C VAL A 11 -4.19 7.37 4.50
N LYS A 12 -3.17 6.95 3.73
CA LYS A 12 -3.22 5.69 2.98
C LYS A 12 -3.25 4.47 3.91
N LEU A 13 -2.50 4.51 5.02
CA LEU A 13 -2.50 3.43 6.01
C LEU A 13 -3.88 3.28 6.70
N ALA A 14 -4.47 4.41 7.11
CA ALA A 14 -5.80 4.44 7.71
C ALA A 14 -6.88 3.93 6.75
N ALA A 15 -6.79 4.28 5.46
CA ALA A 15 -7.71 3.78 4.44
C ALA A 15 -7.62 2.25 4.29
N VAL A 16 -6.41 1.68 4.26
CA VAL A 16 -6.20 0.23 4.24
C VAL A 16 -6.79 -0.42 5.49
N GLN A 17 -6.48 0.12 6.68
CA GLN A 17 -7.02 -0.39 7.95
C GLN A 17 -8.56 -0.41 7.94
N ALA A 18 -9.19 0.69 7.52
CA ALA A 18 -10.65 0.83 7.51
C ALA A 18 -11.32 -0.17 6.56
N VAL A 19 -10.76 -0.36 5.36
CA VAL A 19 -11.31 -1.31 4.38
C VAL A 19 -11.17 -2.75 4.88
N PHE A 20 -10.00 -3.14 5.38
CA PHE A 20 -9.81 -4.50 5.88
C PHE A 20 -10.64 -4.78 7.13
N ALA A 21 -10.75 -3.85 8.07
CA ALA A 21 -11.62 -4.01 9.23
C ALA A 21 -13.10 -4.14 8.83
N LYS A 22 -13.53 -3.45 7.77
CA LYS A 22 -14.90 -3.56 7.24
C LYS A 22 -15.21 -4.93 6.64
N TYR A 23 -14.30 -5.48 5.84
CA TYR A 23 -14.54 -6.75 5.13
C TYR A 23 -14.11 -7.99 5.93
N PHE A 24 -13.27 -7.83 6.95
CA PHE A 24 -12.81 -8.89 7.84
C PHE A 24 -13.08 -8.53 9.32
N PRO A 25 -14.36 -8.39 9.72
CA PRO A 25 -14.73 -7.86 11.04
C PRO A 25 -14.30 -8.75 12.22
N ASN A 26 -14.03 -10.04 11.96
CA ASN A 26 -13.64 -11.01 12.99
C ASN A 26 -12.12 -11.20 13.09
N GLU A 27 -11.34 -10.46 12.30
CA GLU A 27 -9.88 -10.53 12.28
C GLU A 27 -9.25 -9.34 13.00
N VAL A 28 -8.19 -9.58 13.77
CA VAL A 28 -7.35 -8.49 14.29
C VAL A 28 -6.50 -7.95 13.15
N ILE A 29 -6.83 -6.76 12.63
CA ILE A 29 -6.12 -6.14 11.51
C ILE A 29 -5.01 -5.23 12.03
N THR A 30 -3.77 -5.46 11.57
CA THR A 30 -2.61 -4.59 11.82
C THR A 30 -1.99 -4.17 10.49
N VAL A 31 -1.93 -2.86 10.23
CA VAL A 31 -1.32 -2.28 9.03
C VAL A 31 0.02 -1.64 9.38
N GLN A 32 1.09 -2.09 8.72
CA GLN A 32 2.45 -1.55 8.85
C GLN A 32 2.87 -0.83 7.58
N ASN A 33 3.68 0.22 7.73
CA ASN A 33 4.31 0.87 6.58
C ASN A 33 5.62 0.19 6.24
N HIS A 34 5.92 0.06 4.95
CA HIS A 34 7.24 -0.33 4.48
C HIS A 34 7.65 0.61 3.34
N PRO A 35 8.67 1.47 3.53
CA PRO A 35 9.09 2.41 2.51
C PRO A 35 9.85 1.71 1.38
N ILE A 36 9.24 1.69 0.20
CA ILE A 36 9.84 1.13 -1.02
C ILE A 36 9.83 2.16 -2.13
N ALA A 37 10.93 2.22 -2.88
CA ALA A 37 11.02 3.04 -4.08
C ALA A 37 10.10 2.46 -5.16
N SER A 38 9.34 3.31 -5.85
CA SER A 38 8.42 2.88 -6.90
C SER A 38 9.10 2.48 -8.21
N GLY A 39 10.38 2.80 -8.40
CA GLY A 39 11.11 2.52 -9.65
C GLY A 39 10.60 3.31 -10.88
N VAL A 40 9.70 4.28 -10.66
CA VAL A 40 9.16 5.23 -11.65
C VAL A 40 9.32 6.65 -11.10
N PRO A 41 9.21 7.71 -11.93
CA PRO A 41 9.30 9.10 -11.47
C PRO A 41 8.35 9.42 -10.31
N ASP A 42 8.70 10.42 -9.49
CA ASP A 42 7.89 10.85 -8.34
C ASP A 42 6.47 11.27 -8.73
N GLN A 43 6.31 11.82 -9.94
CA GLN A 43 5.03 12.08 -10.58
C GLN A 43 4.89 11.20 -11.83
N PRO A 44 4.38 9.98 -11.69
CA PRO A 44 4.07 9.12 -12.83
C PRO A 44 3.01 9.79 -13.72
N ILE A 45 3.16 9.67 -15.03
CA ILE A 45 2.19 10.17 -16.02
C ILE A 45 1.61 8.97 -16.78
N GLY A 46 0.28 8.91 -16.84
CA GLY A 46 -0.45 7.83 -17.50
C GLY A 46 -0.61 6.58 -16.62
N ILE A 47 -1.57 5.74 -16.99
CA ILE A 47 -1.96 4.57 -16.20
C ILE A 47 -0.82 3.56 -16.05
N ASP A 48 -0.01 3.37 -17.09
CA ASP A 48 1.06 2.38 -17.11
C ASP A 48 2.12 2.66 -16.04
N GLN A 49 2.55 3.91 -15.91
CA GLN A 49 3.54 4.29 -14.89
C GLN A 49 2.94 4.28 -13.48
N ILE A 50 1.68 4.73 -13.33
CA ILE A 50 0.97 4.71 -12.04
C ILE A 50 0.84 3.27 -11.54
N PHE A 51 0.41 2.36 -12.40
CA PHE A 51 0.26 0.94 -12.07
C PHE A 51 1.61 0.30 -11.78
N SER A 52 2.60 0.49 -12.65
CA SER A 52 3.95 -0.08 -12.45
C SER A 52 4.57 0.38 -11.13
N GLY A 53 4.44 1.66 -10.78
CA GLY A 53 4.92 2.19 -9.52
C GLY A 53 4.23 1.62 -8.29
N ALA A 54 2.93 1.31 -8.40
CA ALA A 54 2.17 0.65 -7.34
C ALA A 54 2.55 -0.84 -7.20
N LEU A 55 2.69 -1.55 -8.33
CA LEU A 55 3.09 -2.95 -8.35
C LEU A 55 4.49 -3.14 -7.77
N ASN A 56 5.47 -2.33 -8.18
CA ASN A 56 6.83 -2.37 -7.66
C ASN A 56 6.87 -2.18 -6.13
N ARG A 57 6.05 -1.26 -5.60
CA ARG A 57 5.91 -1.06 -4.15
C ARG A 57 5.28 -2.25 -3.44
N ALA A 58 4.39 -2.98 -4.09
CA ALA A 58 3.75 -4.16 -3.52
C ALA A 58 4.70 -5.37 -3.53
N GLU A 59 5.39 -5.61 -4.65
CA GLU A 59 6.32 -6.75 -4.81
C GLU A 59 7.64 -6.59 -4.06
N GLY A 60 8.09 -5.35 -3.86
CA GLY A 60 9.29 -5.07 -3.07
C GLY A 60 9.13 -5.40 -1.59
N VAL A 61 7.88 -5.55 -1.12
CA VAL A 61 7.59 -6.01 0.24
C VAL A 61 7.60 -7.54 0.21
N LYS A 62 8.73 -8.15 0.54
CA LYS A 62 8.83 -9.58 0.84
C LYS A 62 9.13 -9.80 2.31
#